data_AF-A0A7S2XRQ4-F1
#
_entry.id   AF-A0A7S2XRQ4-F1
#
_cell.length_a   1.000
_cell.length_b   1.000
_cell.length_c   1.000
_cell.angle_alpha   90.00
_cell.angle_beta   90.00
_cell.angle_gamma   90.00
#
_symmetry.space_group_name_H-M   'P 1'
#
loop_
_entity.id
_entity.type
_entity.pdbx_description
1 polymer ?
#
loop_
_entity_poly.entity_id
_entity_poly.type
_entity_poly.pdbx_seq_one_letter_code
_entity_poly.pdbx_strand_id
1 'polypeptide(L)'
;GPFGIKQRSEKPMIFLHNSQRLRDSNIGMPVNQHYDEDEEYSSSETGLWKCTREQVIQALRSDLALPYDFMAVSGFCVWEKVDGGMAGGMRGEIWGGNFEITDEEEVDSIWELL
;
A
#
# COMPACT_ATOMS: atom_id res chain seq x y z
N GLY A 1 12.96 -6.85 1.16
CA GLY A 1 12.74 -6.29 2.51
C GLY A 1 11.99 -7.30 3.38
N PRO A 2 11.85 -7.11 4.70
CA PRO A 2 11.10 -8.06 5.55
C PRO A 2 9.61 -8.16 5.18
N PHE A 3 9.11 -7.20 4.39
CA PHE A 3 7.72 -7.11 3.92
C PHE A 3 7.51 -7.59 2.48
N GLY A 4 8.51 -8.17 1.81
CA GLY A 4 8.41 -8.54 0.39
C GLY A 4 9.42 -9.59 -0.07
N ILE A 5 8.85 -10.73 -0.47
CA ILE A 5 9.32 -11.88 -1.29
C ILE A 5 10.66 -12.51 -0.87
N LYS A 6 10.58 -13.59 -0.09
CA LYS A 6 11.58 -14.67 -0.12
C LYS A 6 11.13 -15.68 -1.18
N GLN A 7 12.04 -16.08 -2.06
CA GLN A 7 11.79 -17.09 -3.10
C GLN A 7 11.22 -18.39 -2.50
N ARG A 8 9.91 -18.65 -2.65
CA ARG A 8 9.25 -19.97 -2.83
C ARG A 8 7.73 -19.91 -2.60
N SER A 9 6.98 -20.41 -3.59
CA SER A 9 5.61 -20.97 -3.59
C SER A 9 4.42 -20.23 -2.94
N GLU A 10 4.59 -19.24 -2.08
CA GLU A 10 3.48 -18.52 -1.46
C GLU A 10 3.32 -17.15 -2.09
N LYS A 11 2.11 -16.84 -2.58
CA LYS A 11 1.77 -15.48 -3.03
C LYS A 11 2.06 -14.53 -1.87
N PRO A 12 2.91 -13.50 -2.05
CA PRO A 12 3.26 -12.61 -0.97
C PRO A 12 1.98 -11.88 -0.51
N MET A 13 1.72 -11.95 0.80
CA MET A 13 0.56 -11.32 1.43
C MET A 13 1.00 -10.09 2.20
N ILE A 14 0.29 -8.98 1.99
CA ILE A 14 0.51 -7.73 2.71
C ILE A 14 -0.72 -7.49 3.59
N PHE A 15 -0.50 -7.05 4.82
CA PHE A 15 -1.57 -6.62 5.71
C PHE A 15 -1.53 -5.11 5.84
N LEU A 16 -2.68 -4.47 5.66
CA LEU A 16 -2.86 -3.02 5.73
C LEU A 16 -3.85 -2.67 6.84
N HIS A 17 -3.68 -1.51 7.47
CA HIS A 17 -4.70 -0.91 8.34
C HIS A 17 -4.66 0.63 8.23
N ASN A 18 -5.74 1.27 8.66
CA ASN A 18 -5.81 2.73 8.88
C ASN A 18 -6.24 3.07 10.33
N SER A 19 -6.17 2.12 11.26
CA SER A 19 -6.59 2.35 12.66
C SER A 19 -5.59 3.23 13.42
N GLN A 20 -6.06 4.31 14.05
CA GLN A 20 -5.26 5.18 14.93
C GLN A 20 -4.80 4.42 16.18
N ARG A 21 -5.67 3.60 16.79
CA ARG A 21 -5.35 2.81 17.99
C ARG A 21 -4.16 1.86 17.77
N LEU A 22 -4.05 1.30 16.56
CA LEU A 22 -2.91 0.48 16.15
C LEU A 22 -1.63 1.30 15.99
N ARG A 23 -1.73 2.52 15.42
CA ARG A 23 -0.60 3.46 15.31
C ARG A 23 -0.07 3.88 16.67
N ASP A 24 -0.97 4.24 17.59
CA ASP A 24 -0.62 4.63 18.98
C ASP A 24 0.12 3.50 19.72
N SER A 25 -0.10 2.26 19.29
CA SER A 25 0.54 1.06 19.83
C SER A 25 1.76 0.59 19.03
N ASN A 26 2.26 1.40 18.10
CA ASN A 26 3.39 1.10 17.21
C ASN A 26 3.21 -0.20 16.39
N ILE A 27 1.97 -0.49 15.98
CA ILE A 27 1.69 -1.59 15.07
C ILE A 27 1.81 -1.10 13.62
N GLY A 28 2.66 -1.78 12.86
CA GLY A 28 2.92 -1.47 11.44
C GLY A 28 3.89 -0.31 11.21
N MET A 29 3.91 0.16 9.96
CA MET A 29 4.64 1.34 9.50
C MET A 29 3.90 1.96 8.31
N PRO A 30 4.01 3.28 8.09
CA PRO A 30 3.33 3.92 6.96
C PRO A 30 3.81 3.32 5.63
N VAL A 31 2.89 3.19 4.67
CA VAL A 31 3.20 2.72 3.32
C VAL A 31 4.02 3.76 2.56
N ASN A 32 3.70 5.05 2.72
CA ASN A 32 4.50 6.15 2.20
C ASN A 32 5.52 6.58 3.27
N GLN A 33 6.80 6.28 3.04
CA GLN A 33 7.91 6.73 3.90
C GLN A 33 8.76 7.81 3.20
N HIS A 34 8.38 8.25 2.00
CA HIS A 34 9.17 9.22 1.25
C HIS A 34 8.77 10.66 1.62
N TYR A 35 9.79 11.36 2.10
CA TYR A 35 9.90 12.81 2.14
C TYR A 35 10.13 13.30 0.70
N ASP A 36 9.08 13.46 -0.09
CA ASP A 36 9.19 14.40 -1.19
C ASP A 36 9.14 15.78 -0.54
N GLU A 37 10.28 16.49 -0.51
CA GLU A 37 10.46 17.80 0.14
C GLU A 37 9.49 18.88 -0.40
N ASP A 38 8.82 18.59 -1.52
CA ASP A 38 7.89 19.48 -2.22
C ASP A 38 6.40 19.13 -2.04
N GLU A 39 6.05 18.03 -1.35
CA GLU A 39 4.66 17.72 -1.03
C GLU A 39 4.36 18.05 0.44
N GLU A 40 3.66 19.17 0.64
CA GLU A 40 3.11 19.67 1.92
C GLU A 40 1.99 18.76 2.48
N TYR A 41 2.16 17.43 2.39
CA TYR A 41 1.28 16.45 3.03
C TYR A 41 2.14 15.50 3.84
N SER A 42 2.40 15.90 5.09
CA SER A 42 2.94 15.04 6.15
C SER A 42 2.02 13.82 6.29
N SER A 43 2.37 12.74 5.60
CA SER A 43 1.54 11.56 5.34
C SER A 43 1.39 10.60 6.54
N SER A 44 1.78 11.03 7.74
CA SER A 44 1.67 10.23 8.95
C SER A 44 0.27 10.20 9.55
N GLU A 45 -0.57 11.21 9.28
CA GLU A 45 -1.91 11.32 9.90
C GLU A 45 -3.03 10.64 9.10
N THR A 46 -2.90 10.50 7.77
CA THR A 46 -4.01 10.05 6.89
C THR A 46 -3.69 8.81 6.03
N GLY A 47 -2.48 8.25 6.13
CA GLY A 47 -2.03 7.18 5.24
C GLY A 47 -2.37 5.76 5.68
N LEU A 48 -2.34 4.82 4.72
CA LEU A 48 -2.36 3.38 5.00
C LEU A 48 -1.05 2.95 5.66
N TRP A 49 -1.16 2.03 6.63
CA TRP A 49 -0.04 1.42 7.33
C TRP A 49 0.06 -0.05 6.94
N LYS A 50 1.28 -0.52 6.65
CA LYS A 50 1.57 -1.93 6.42
C LYS A 50 2.08 -2.58 7.70
N CYS A 51 1.64 -3.81 7.96
CA CYS A 51 2.05 -4.58 9.13
C CYS A 51 2.38 -6.03 8.74
N THR A 52 3.13 -6.72 9.61
CA THR A 52 3.40 -8.15 9.42
C THR A 52 2.24 -9.01 9.92
N ARG A 53 2.20 -10.26 9.48
CA ARG A 53 1.23 -11.26 9.97
C ARG A 53 1.29 -11.40 11.50
N GLU A 54 2.48 -11.38 12.08
CA GLU A 54 2.70 -11.52 13.51
C GLU A 54 2.10 -10.34 14.27
N GLN A 55 2.28 -9.12 13.76
CA GLN A 55 1.69 -7.91 14.32
C GLN A 55 0.15 -7.97 14.31
N VAL A 56 -0.45 -8.43 13.21
CA VAL A 56 -1.91 -8.63 13.13
C VAL A 56 -2.38 -9.64 14.18
N ILE A 57 -1.74 -10.81 14.24
CA ILE A 57 -2.09 -11.86 15.21
C ILE A 57 -2.00 -11.35 16.65
N GLN A 58 -0.94 -10.60 16.97
CA GLN A 58 -0.75 -10.03 18.30
C GLN A 58 -1.83 -8.99 18.63
N ALA A 59 -2.17 -8.10 17.70
CA ALA A 59 -3.18 -7.07 17.90
C ALA A 59 -4.58 -7.68 18.14
N LEU A 60 -4.93 -8.72 17.39
CA LEU A 60 -6.19 -9.45 17.57
C LEU A 60 -6.24 -10.19 18.91
N ARG A 61 -5.14 -10.84 19.31
CA ARG A 61 -5.07 -11.57 20.59
C ARG A 61 -5.11 -10.67 21.81
N SER A 62 -4.71 -9.42 21.67
CA SER A 62 -4.62 -8.44 22.76
C SER A 62 -5.85 -7.52 22.83
N ASP A 63 -6.92 -7.82 22.08
CA ASP A 63 -8.12 -6.99 21.91
C ASP A 63 -7.81 -5.53 21.53
N LEU A 64 -6.68 -5.33 20.83
CA LEU A 64 -6.23 -4.02 20.39
C LEU A 64 -6.93 -3.58 19.10
N ALA A 65 -7.30 -4.55 18.27
CA ALA A 65 -8.04 -4.36 17.03
C ALA A 65 -8.93 -5.57 16.75
N LEU A 66 -9.90 -5.38 15.87
CA LEU A 66 -10.79 -6.41 15.37
C LEU A 66 -10.40 -6.79 13.93
N PRO A 67 -10.82 -7.96 13.43
CA PRO A 67 -10.42 -8.43 12.10
C PRO A 67 -10.72 -7.43 10.97
N TYR A 68 -11.79 -6.65 11.10
CA TYR A 68 -12.19 -5.63 10.12
C TYR A 68 -11.33 -4.36 10.15
N ASP A 69 -10.46 -4.20 11.14
CA ASP A 69 -9.48 -3.11 11.15
C ASP A 69 -8.30 -3.39 10.21
N PHE A 70 -8.23 -4.61 9.64
CA PHE A 70 -7.16 -5.05 8.75
C PHE A 70 -7.70 -5.44 7.37
N MET A 71 -6.91 -5.13 6.35
CA MET A 71 -7.09 -5.62 4.98
C MET A 71 -5.93 -6.55 4.63
N ALA A 72 -6.24 -7.80 4.25
CA ALA A 72 -5.27 -8.77 3.77
C ALA A 72 -5.26 -8.76 2.23
N VAL A 73 -4.15 -8.34 1.64
CA VAL A 73 -3.96 -8.26 0.20
C VAL A 73 -3.10 -9.43 -0.25
N SER A 74 -3.64 -10.28 -1.14
CA SER A 74 -2.96 -11.45 -1.68
C SER A 74 -2.59 -11.22 -3.13
N GLY A 75 -1.29 -11.09 -3.39
CA GLY A 75 -0.77 -10.71 -4.71
C GLY A 75 -0.81 -9.20 -4.93
N PHE A 76 0.23 -8.68 -5.56
CA PHE A 76 0.36 -7.28 -5.91
C PHE A 76 1.26 -7.15 -7.15
N CYS A 77 1.05 -6.09 -7.92
CA CYS A 77 1.91 -5.72 -9.03
C CYS A 77 2.90 -4.65 -8.54
N VAL A 78 4.17 -4.78 -8.95
CA VAL A 78 5.21 -3.80 -8.63
C VAL A 78 5.80 -3.32 -9.94
N TRP A 79 5.92 -2.00 -10.06
CA TRP A 79 6.66 -1.35 -11.13
C TRP A 79 7.93 -0.76 -10.55
N GLU A 80 9.07 -1.19 -11.08
CA GLU A 80 10.37 -0.72 -10.62
C GLU A 80 10.59 0.73 -11.06
N LYS A 81 10.99 1.57 -10.10
CA LYS A 81 11.49 2.92 -10.43
C LYS A 81 12.86 2.77 -11.08
N VAL A 82 13.11 3.54 -12.14
CA VAL A 82 14.42 3.61 -12.79
C VAL A 82 15.18 4.79 -12.21
N ASP A 83 16.40 4.55 -11.71
CA ASP A 83 17.27 5.62 -11.21
C ASP A 83 17.74 6.50 -12.38
N GLY A 84 17.74 7.83 -12.19
CA GLY A 84 18.29 8.78 -13.18
C GLY A 84 17.28 9.67 -13.92
N GLY A 85 16.03 9.77 -13.45
CA GLY A 85 15.09 10.82 -13.88
C GLY A 85 14.36 10.57 -15.19
N MET A 86 14.66 9.49 -15.91
CA MET A 86 13.77 8.99 -16.96
C MET A 86 12.64 8.16 -16.33
N ALA A 87 11.43 8.33 -16.85
CA ALA A 87 10.20 7.82 -16.25
C ALA A 87 10.19 6.29 -16.12
N GLY A 88 10.49 5.80 -14.92
CA GLY A 88 10.20 4.43 -14.49
C GLY A 88 8.95 4.35 -13.62
N GLY A 89 8.66 3.15 -13.10
CA GLY A 89 7.49 2.92 -12.26
C GLY A 89 6.16 3.20 -12.99
N MET A 90 5.09 3.40 -12.22
CA MET A 90 3.76 3.71 -12.79
C MET A 90 3.74 4.98 -13.64
N ARG A 91 4.56 6.00 -13.32
CA ARG A 91 4.65 7.22 -14.14
C ARG A 91 5.19 6.93 -15.54
N GLY A 92 6.17 6.02 -15.64
CA GLY A 92 6.70 5.55 -16.92
C GLY A 92 5.65 4.87 -17.78
N GLU A 93 4.83 4.01 -17.16
CA GLU A 93 3.77 3.30 -17.89
C GLU A 93 2.64 4.24 -18.38
N ILE A 94 2.32 5.29 -17.60
CA ILE A 94 1.37 6.34 -18.02
C ILE A 94 1.93 7.12 -19.21
N TRP A 95 3.19 7.58 -19.12
CA TRP A 95 3.81 8.31 -20.23
C TRP A 95 4.04 7.45 -21.47
N GLY A 96 4.23 6.14 -21.28
CA GLY A 96 4.31 5.16 -22.36
C GLY A 96 2.98 4.89 -23.05
N GLY A 97 1.85 5.39 -22.52
CA GLY A 97 0.51 5.15 -23.06
C GLY A 97 -0.06 3.77 -22.72
N ASN A 98 0.53 3.06 -21.75
CA ASN A 98 0.03 1.76 -21.28
C ASN A 98 -1.09 1.90 -20.24
N PHE A 99 -1.11 3.03 -19.51
CA PHE A 99 -2.18 3.40 -18.60
C PHE A 99 -2.59 4.85 -18.82
N GLU A 100 -3.83 5.14 -18.46
CA GLU A 100 -4.41 6.48 -18.48
C GLU A 100 -4.88 6.83 -17.07
N ILE A 101 -4.82 8.13 -16.73
CA ILE A 101 -5.41 8.64 -15.50
C ILE A 101 -6.86 9.01 -15.83
N THR A 102 -7.81 8.36 -15.18
CA THR A 102 -9.24 8.61 -15.36
C THR A 102 -9.79 9.50 -14.25
N ASP A 103 -10.83 10.26 -14.56
CA ASP A 103 -11.67 10.98 -13.60
C ASP A 103 -12.42 9.99 -12.67
N GLU A 104 -12.60 10.38 -11.41
CA GLU A 104 -13.34 9.61 -10.41
C GLU A 104 -14.80 9.38 -10.82
N GLU A 105 -15.41 10.35 -11.52
CA GLU A 105 -16.81 10.26 -11.98
C GLU A 105 -17.02 9.16 -13.04
N GLU A 106 -15.96 8.74 -13.73
CA GLU A 106 -16.03 7.76 -14.80
C GLU A 106 -15.73 6.33 -14.33
N VAL A 107 -15.26 6.14 -13.10
CA VAL A 107 -14.78 4.85 -12.59
C VAL A 107 -15.83 3.74 -12.73
N ASP A 108 -17.06 3.99 -12.29
CA ASP A 108 -18.15 2.99 -12.37
C ASP A 108 -18.45 2.61 -13.82
N SER A 109 -18.46 3.60 -14.73
CA SER A 109 -18.73 3.37 -16.16
C SER A 109 -17.64 2.55 -16.84
N ILE A 110 -16.39 2.69 -16.40
CA ILE A 110 -15.25 1.95 -16.95
C ILE A 110 -15.28 0.49 -16.50
N TRP A 111 -15.67 0.23 -15.25
CA TRP A 111 -15.84 -1.13 -14.77
C TRP A 111 -16.95 -1.88 -15.51
N GLU A 112 -17.97 -1.19 -16.02
CA GLU A 112 -19.01 -1.80 -16.85
C GLU A 112 -18.55 -2.20 -18.27
N LEU A 113 -17.42 -1.64 -18.74
CA LEU A 113 -16.85 -1.93 -20.06
C LEU A 113 -15.91 -3.14 -20.08
N LEU A 114 -15.60 -3.72 -18.91
CA LEU A 114 -14.70 -4.88 -18.73
C LEU A 114 -15.48 -6.19 -18.53
#